data_AF-A0AA36BEE7-F1
#
_entry.id   AF-A0AA36BEE7-F1
#
_cell.length_a   1.000
_cell.length_b   1.000
_cell.length_c   1.000
_cell.angle_alpha   90.00
_cell.angle_beta   90.00
_cell.angle_gamma   90.00
#
_symmetry.space_group_name_H-M   'P 1'
#
loop_
_entity.id
_entity.type
_entity.pdbx_description
1 polymer ?
#
loop_
_entity_poly.entity_id
_entity_poly.type
_entity_poly.pdbx_seq_one_letter_code
_entity_poly.pdbx_strand_id
1 'polypeptide(L)'
;MAATIQAHLTPANLLPSVKDEQREILEKNFQANRNPSEFEVEIIATEVGLNSFDVKCWFQHRLACWRQQQGLPANGGSVTD
;
A
#
# COMPACT_ATOMS: atom_id res chain seq x y z
N MET A 1 7.04 0.95 18.68
CA MET A 1 6.21 -0.06 18.00
C MET A 1 5.94 0.45 16.59
N ALA A 2 6.59 -0.11 15.57
CA ALA A 2 6.42 0.37 14.20
C ALA A 2 5.17 -0.30 13.60
N ALA A 3 4.09 0.44 13.42
CA ALA A 3 2.91 -0.03 12.70
C ALA A 3 3.27 -0.14 11.21
N THR A 4 3.65 -1.35 10.78
CA THR A 4 4.00 -1.67 9.39
C THR A 4 2.74 -1.93 8.58
N ILE A 5 2.67 -1.42 7.34
CA ILE A 5 1.61 -1.81 6.40
C ILE A 5 1.78 -3.30 6.07
N GLN A 6 0.76 -4.09 6.38
CA GLN A 6 0.77 -5.49 6.03
C GLN A 6 0.39 -5.67 4.55
N ALA A 7 1.16 -6.50 3.85
CA ALA A 7 0.80 -6.93 2.51
C ALA A 7 -0.52 -7.71 2.56
N HIS A 8 -1.54 -7.15 1.91
CA HIS A 8 -2.87 -7.73 1.84
C HIS A 8 -3.49 -7.39 0.49
N LEU A 9 -4.00 -8.39 -0.21
CA LEU A 9 -4.71 -8.19 -1.47
C LEU A 9 -6.05 -7.51 -1.21
N THR A 10 -6.09 -6.19 -1.34
CA THR A 10 -7.35 -5.44 -1.27
C THR A 10 -8.21 -5.77 -2.49
N PRO A 11 -9.46 -6.21 -2.32
CA PRO A 11 -10.37 -6.48 -3.44
C PRO A 11 -10.76 -5.18 -4.14
N ALA A 12 -11.09 -5.25 -5.43
CA ALA A 12 -11.39 -4.07 -6.25
C ALA A 12 -12.53 -3.19 -5.69
N ASN A 13 -13.49 -3.77 -4.96
CA ASN A 13 -14.57 -3.03 -4.28
C ASN A 13 -14.08 -2.11 -3.15
N LEU A 14 -12.88 -2.33 -2.63
CA LEU A 14 -12.25 -1.54 -1.57
C LEU A 14 -11.02 -0.78 -2.07
N LEU A 15 -10.69 -0.91 -3.36
CA LEU A 15 -9.57 -0.18 -3.94
C LEU A 15 -10.02 1.27 -4.20
N PRO A 16 -9.24 2.28 -3.78
CA PRO A 16 -9.58 3.65 -4.10
C PRO A 16 -9.59 3.91 -5.60
N SER A 17 -10.54 4.72 -6.03
CA SER A 17 -10.57 5.25 -7.39
C SER A 17 -9.54 6.37 -7.53
N VAL A 18 -8.26 5.99 -7.67
CA VAL A 18 -7.15 6.93 -7.87
C VAL A 18 -7.04 7.35 -9.33
N LYS A 19 -6.81 8.64 -9.58
CA LYS A 19 -6.51 9.19 -10.92
C LYS A 19 -5.08 8.86 -11.32
N ASP A 20 -4.77 8.96 -12.62
CA ASP A 20 -3.41 8.71 -13.14
C ASP A 20 -2.34 9.56 -12.42
N GLU A 21 -2.60 10.85 -12.24
CA GLU A 21 -1.69 11.78 -11.54
C GLU A 21 -1.44 11.38 -10.08
N GLN A 22 -2.51 10.98 -9.36
CA GLN A 22 -2.41 10.49 -7.99
C GLN A 22 -1.64 9.17 -7.93
N ARG A 23 -1.85 8.28 -8.92
CA ARG A 23 -1.16 7.00 -9.04
C ARG A 23 0.33 7.17 -9.26
N GLU A 24 0.76 8.15 -10.06
CA GLU A 24 2.18 8.45 -10.26
C GLU A 24 2.86 8.85 -8.95
N ILE A 25 2.23 9.71 -8.16
CA ILE A 25 2.74 10.13 -6.85
C ILE A 25 2.80 8.94 -5.88
N LEU A 26 1.74 8.13 -5.81
CA LEU A 26 1.70 6.91 -4.99
C LEU A 26 2.79 5.92 -5.37
N GLU A 27 2.99 5.66 -6.66
CA GLU A 27 4.02 4.76 -7.18
C GLU A 27 5.43 5.28 -6.86
N LYS A 28 5.67 6.58 -7.02
CA LYS A 28 6.95 7.22 -6.66
C LYS A 28 7.25 7.06 -5.17
N ASN A 29 6.26 7.34 -4.32
CA ASN A 29 6.36 7.16 -2.87
C ASN A 29 6.58 5.67 -2.52
N PHE A 30 5.89 4.74 -3.18
CA PHE A 30 6.06 3.31 -2.97
C PHE A 30 7.45 2.80 -3.36
N GLN A 31 8.02 3.30 -4.46
CA GLN A 31 9.37 2.93 -4.88
C GLN A 31 10.43 3.41 -3.88
N ALA A 32 10.25 4.61 -3.34
CA ALA A 32 11.11 5.18 -2.30
C ALA A 32 10.95 4.47 -0.96
N ASN A 33 9.70 4.29 -0.51
CA ASN A 33 9.34 3.65 0.75
C ASN A 33 8.18 2.67 0.54
N ARG A 34 8.51 1.38 0.43
CA ARG A 34 7.52 0.30 0.21
C ARG A 34 6.65 0.01 1.44
N ASN A 35 7.05 0.52 2.60
CA ASN A 35 6.41 0.22 3.87
C ASN A 35 6.26 1.49 4.73
N PRO A 36 5.45 2.47 4.26
CA PRO A 36 5.22 3.71 5.00
C PRO A 36 4.53 3.42 6.34
N SER A 37 4.84 4.23 7.34
CA SER A 37 4.09 4.22 8.62
C SER A 37 2.75 4.94 8.45
N GLU A 38 1.84 4.80 9.40
CA GLU A 38 0.52 5.47 9.34
C GLU A 38 0.64 7.00 9.17
N PHE A 39 1.64 7.62 9.80
CA PHE A 39 1.95 9.03 9.62
C PHE A 39 2.38 9.38 8.18
N GLU A 40 3.24 8.56 7.57
CA GLU A 40 3.69 8.75 6.20
C GLU A 40 2.52 8.60 5.21
N VAL A 41 1.61 7.64 5.47
CA VAL A 41 0.38 7.47 4.70
C VAL A 41 -0.48 8.73 4.74
N GLU A 42 -0.61 9.37 5.91
CA GLU A 42 -1.38 10.61 6.06
C GLU A 42 -0.75 11.79 5.32
N ILE A 43 0.59 11.89 5.32
CA ILE A 43 1.31 12.89 4.51
C ILE A 43 1.03 12.65 3.03
N ILE A 44 1.21 11.42 2.55
CA ILE A 44 0.99 11.07 1.14
C ILE A 44 -0.47 11.31 0.75
N ALA A 45 -1.42 10.94 1.62
CA ALA A 45 -2.86 11.16 1.42
C ALA A 45 -3.19 12.65 1.25
N THR A 46 -2.56 13.50 2.05
CA THR A 46 -2.67 14.96 1.91
C THR A 46 -2.07 15.44 0.57
N GLU A 47 -0.92 14.90 0.17
CA GLU A 47 -0.24 15.25 -1.09
C GLU A 47 -1.07 14.88 -2.33
N VAL A 48 -1.68 13.69 -2.34
CA VAL A 48 -2.52 13.24 -3.46
C VAL A 48 -3.99 13.68 -3.34
N GLY A 49 -4.39 14.28 -2.21
CA GLY A 49 -5.78 14.66 -1.94
C GLY A 49 -6.74 13.47 -1.80
N LEU A 50 -6.26 12.35 -1.22
CA LEU A 50 -7.06 11.16 -0.91
C LEU A 50 -7.18 10.97 0.59
N ASN A 51 -8.01 10.01 1.00
CA ASN A 51 -8.13 9.65 2.41
C ASN A 51 -6.96 8.73 2.82
N SER A 52 -6.48 8.83 4.06
CA SER A 52 -5.41 7.95 4.57
C SER A 52 -5.78 6.46 4.46
N PHE A 53 -7.06 6.12 4.59
CA PHE A 53 -7.57 4.76 4.38
C PHE A 53 -7.40 4.26 2.95
N ASP A 54 -7.69 5.12 1.96
CA ASP A 54 -7.57 4.82 0.54
C ASP A 54 -6.11 4.57 0.18
N VAL A 55 -5.23 5.47 0.59
CA VAL A 55 -3.77 5.33 0.40
C VAL A 55 -3.28 4.05 1.07
N LYS A 56 -3.70 3.78 2.31
CA LYS A 56 -3.36 2.52 3.01
C LYS A 56 -3.79 1.29 2.21
N CYS A 57 -5.05 1.23 1.76
CA CYS A 57 -5.57 0.12 0.96
C CYS A 57 -4.79 -0.08 -0.34
N TRP A 58 -4.40 1.01 -1.01
CA TRP A 58 -3.58 0.98 -2.21
C TRP A 58 -2.19 0.42 -1.93
N PHE A 59 -1.53 0.89 -0.86
CA PHE A 59 -0.21 0.41 -0.45
C PHE A 59 -0.23 -1.07 -0.06
N GLN A 60 -1.25 -1.52 0.68
CA GLN A 60 -1.42 -2.93 1.05
C GLN A 60 -1.53 -3.83 -0.19
N HIS A 61 -2.38 -3.44 -1.15
CA HIS A 61 -2.58 -4.17 -2.39
C HIS A 61 -1.32 -4.16 -3.26
N ARG A 62 -0.67 -3.00 -3.40
CA ARG A 62 0.56 -2.86 -4.20
C ARG A 62 1.69 -3.68 -3.62
N LEU A 63 1.85 -3.69 -2.30
CA LEU A 63 2.83 -4.50 -1.59
C LEU A 63 2.55 -6.00 -1.76
N ALA A 64 1.29 -6.43 -1.69
CA ALA A 64 0.90 -7.82 -1.92
C ALA A 64 1.20 -8.27 -3.36
N CYS A 65 0.87 -7.44 -4.36
CA CYS A 65 1.21 -7.68 -5.76
C CYS A 65 2.73 -7.77 -5.98
N TRP A 66 3.51 -6.87 -5.35
CA TRP A 66 4.97 -6.94 -5.41
C TRP A 66 5.51 -8.23 -4.79
N ARG A 67 4.98 -8.66 -3.63
CA ARG A 67 5.38 -9.94 -3.01
C ARG A 67 5.05 -11.12 -3.91
N GLN A 68 3.88 -11.12 -4.53
CA GLN A 68 3.49 -12.19 -5.46
C GLN A 68 4.43 -12.26 -6.67
N GLN A 69 4.87 -11.11 -7.20
CA GLN A 69 5.89 -11.06 -8.26
C GLN A 69 7.26 -11.59 -7.81
N GLN A 70 7.61 -11.43 -6.53
CA GLN A 70 8.83 -12.02 -5.95
C GLN A 70 8.70 -13.53 -5.65
N GLY A 71 7.54 -14.14 -5.95
CA GLY A 71 7.26 -15.54 -5.57
C GLY A 71 6.96 -15.73 -4.08
N LEU A 72 6.73 -14.65 -3.33
CA LEU A 72 6.34 -14.67 -1.93
C LEU A 72 4.82 -14.74 -1.78
N PRO A 73 4.29 -15.32 -0.68
CA PRO A 73 2.87 -15.31 -0.41
C PRO A 73 2.34 -13.87 -0.29
N ALA A 74 1.20 -13.62 -0.93
CA ALA A 74 0.61 -12.29 -1.05
C ALA A 74 0.10 -11.73 0.28
N ASN A 75 -0.42 -12.60 1.15
CA ASN A 75 -0.70 -12.27 2.54
C ASN A 75 0.55 -12.60 3.37
N GLY A 76 0.92 -11.70 4.27
CA GLY A 76 1.96 -11.94 5.28
C GLY A 76 1.51 -12.98 6.30
N GLY A 77 1.37 -14.23 5.85
CA GLY A 77 1.19 -15.37 6.74
C GLY A 77 2.51 -15.62 7.43
N SER A 78 2.50 -15.53 8.76
CA SER A 78 3.50 -16.23 9.57
C SER A 78 3.48 -17.68 9.11
N VAL A 79 4.52 -18.09 8.38
CA VAL A 79 4.83 -19.51 8.22
C VAL A 79 5.07 -20.02 9.63
N THR A 80 4.04 -20.64 10.21
CA THR A 80 4.20 -21.46 11.39
C THR A 80 4.58 -22.82 10.81
N ASP A 81 5.88 -23.09 10.81
CA ASP A 81 6.45 -24.43 10.68
C ASP A 81 5.92 -25.32 11.81
#